data_AF-A0A950CRV4-F1
#
_entry.id   AF-A0A950CRV4-F1
#
_cell.length_a   1.000
_cell.length_b   1.000
_cell.length_c   1.000
_cell.angle_alpha   90.00
_cell.angle_beta   90.00
_cell.angle_gamma   90.00
#
_symmetry.space_group_name_H-M   'P 1'
#
loop_
_entity.id
_entity.type
_entity.pdbx_description
1 polymer ?
#
loop_
_entity_poly.entity_id
_entity_poly.type
_entity_poly.pdbx_seq_one_letter_code
_entity_poly.pdbx_strand_id
1 'polypeptide(L)'
;MEQFCSYLNSIGAEGVFTILLDMYSKQPVAEAVYHAGQPFTDVCPYFDGNYTWRNRLNPRLWQQAFPPMEPIGGPRLRLFYPEFLNKGVATYTMAKIKRALRDKAKKLGAHLNMECAVPPLLFKVPLIKATGQHLPINPHKTTPLRLADVTTALLHFKFFSFFHEYAAESVARKQHFDGASEYKRYLNVLKINPTISLYGAASTLYEEPETLVKHNIMQTSNAYETYATRRKAA
;
A
#
# COMPACT_ATOMS: atom_id res chain seq x y z
N MET A 1 -7.46 20.53 3.24
CA MET A 1 -6.12 20.17 3.76
C MET A 1 -5.76 20.99 5.01
N GLU A 2 -5.83 22.32 4.97
CA GLU A 2 -5.46 23.18 6.10
C GLU A 2 -6.19 22.86 7.42
N GLN A 3 -7.50 22.61 7.36
CA GLN A 3 -8.30 22.21 8.53
C GLN A 3 -7.78 20.92 9.17
N PHE A 4 -7.44 19.92 8.34
CA PHE A 4 -6.89 18.67 8.83
C PHE A 4 -5.52 18.88 9.48
N CYS A 5 -4.63 19.67 8.87
CA CYS A 5 -3.35 20.02 9.48
C CYS A 5 -3.52 20.81 10.79
N SER A 6 -4.53 21.69 10.89
CA SER A 6 -4.87 22.38 12.14
C SER A 6 -5.29 21.40 13.23
N TYR A 7 -6.12 20.40 12.91
CA TYR A 7 -6.45 19.32 13.83
C TYR A 7 -5.21 18.56 14.29
N LEU A 8 -4.35 18.11 13.35
CA LEU A 8 -3.11 17.41 13.65
C LEU A 8 -2.22 18.22 14.61
N ASN A 9 -2.10 19.52 14.39
CA ASN A 9 -1.38 20.41 15.30
C ASN A 9 -2.03 20.49 16.68
N SER A 10 -3.36 20.58 16.76
CA SER A 10 -4.07 20.70 18.04
C SER A 10 -3.89 19.48 18.95
N ILE A 11 -3.75 18.29 18.36
CA ILE A 11 -3.49 17.06 19.10
C ILE A 11 -1.99 16.79 19.25
N GLY A 12 -1.10 17.58 18.62
CA GLY A 12 0.35 17.40 18.63
C GLY A 12 0.86 16.22 17.79
N ALA A 13 0.11 15.81 16.76
CA ALA A 13 0.53 14.76 15.84
C ALA A 13 1.66 15.27 14.92
N GLU A 14 2.57 14.36 14.57
CA GLU A 14 3.76 14.62 13.76
C GLU A 14 3.72 13.89 12.41
N GLY A 15 2.71 13.07 12.18
CA GLY A 15 2.47 12.34 10.93
C GLY A 15 1.18 11.54 11.01
N VAL A 16 0.72 11.04 9.87
CA VAL A 16 -0.53 10.27 9.79
C VAL A 16 -0.22 8.88 9.25
N PHE A 17 -0.82 7.84 9.83
CA PHE A 17 -0.74 6.52 9.23
C PHE A 17 -1.73 6.45 8.07
N THR A 18 -1.25 6.05 6.90
CA THR A 18 -2.10 6.03 5.70
C THR A 18 -1.99 4.71 4.97
N ILE A 19 -3.09 3.99 4.79
CA ILE A 19 -3.11 2.80 3.92
C ILE A 19 -3.02 3.22 2.45
N LEU A 20 -2.26 2.49 1.64
CA LEU A 20 -2.24 2.62 0.20
C LEU A 20 -3.26 1.64 -0.36
N LEU A 21 -4.47 2.14 -0.65
CA LEU A 21 -5.63 1.33 -0.99
C LEU A 21 -5.71 1.13 -2.50
N ASP A 22 -5.50 -0.09 -2.97
CA ASP A 22 -5.61 -0.41 -4.40
C ASP A 22 -7.07 -0.34 -4.86
N MET A 23 -7.32 0.55 -5.82
CA MET A 23 -8.60 0.74 -6.46
C MET A 23 -8.61 0.06 -7.84
N TYR A 24 -9.72 -0.57 -8.20
CA TYR A 24 -9.84 -1.35 -9.43
C TYR A 24 -11.27 -1.41 -9.98
N SER A 25 -11.39 -1.79 -11.26
CA SER A 25 -12.68 -1.99 -11.93
C SER A 25 -13.27 -3.36 -11.66
N LYS A 26 -14.58 -3.50 -11.87
CA LYS A 26 -15.24 -4.80 -11.96
C LYS A 26 -14.83 -5.58 -13.21
N GLN A 27 -14.53 -4.88 -14.29
CA GLN A 27 -14.14 -5.46 -15.56
C GLN A 27 -12.71 -6.03 -15.54
N PRO A 28 -12.33 -6.87 -16.52
CA PRO A 28 -10.94 -7.23 -16.74
C PRO A 28 -10.03 -6.00 -16.81
N VAL A 29 -8.78 -6.13 -16.35
CA VAL A 29 -7.82 -5.00 -16.32
C VAL A 29 -7.68 -4.36 -17.70
N ALA A 30 -7.64 -5.17 -18.77
CA ALA A 30 -7.53 -4.71 -20.16
C ALA A 30 -8.72 -3.84 -20.62
N GLU A 31 -9.87 -3.93 -19.95
CA GLU A 31 -11.11 -3.24 -20.30
C GLU A 31 -11.38 -2.01 -19.40
N ALA A 32 -10.58 -1.80 -18.36
CA ALA A 32 -10.66 -0.63 -17.48
C ALA A 32 -10.08 0.61 -18.17
N VAL A 33 -10.77 1.14 -19.17
CA VAL A 33 -10.33 2.29 -19.97
C VAL A 33 -10.58 3.61 -19.24
N TYR A 34 -9.53 4.41 -19.12
CA TYR A 34 -9.61 5.76 -18.56
C TYR A 34 -9.66 6.83 -19.66
N HIS A 35 -10.56 7.80 -19.50
CA HIS A 35 -10.66 9.00 -20.33
C HIS A 35 -10.21 10.22 -19.52
N ALA A 36 -9.30 11.01 -20.08
CA ALA A 36 -8.75 12.18 -19.40
C ALA A 36 -9.85 13.14 -18.92
N GLY A 37 -9.75 13.57 -17.67
CA GLY A 37 -10.70 14.51 -17.05
C GLY A 37 -11.84 13.85 -16.27
N GLN A 38 -12.13 12.56 -16.50
CA GLN A 38 -13.10 11.86 -15.65
C GLN A 38 -12.48 11.50 -14.28
N PRO A 39 -13.28 11.41 -13.20
CA PRO A 39 -12.84 10.84 -11.94
C PRO A 39 -12.34 9.40 -12.10
N PHE A 40 -11.21 9.04 -11.48
CA PHE A 40 -10.71 7.66 -11.51
C PHE A 40 -11.65 6.67 -10.83
N THR A 41 -12.42 7.14 -9.85
CA THR A 41 -13.44 6.35 -9.15
C THR A 41 -14.55 5.88 -10.08
N ASP A 42 -14.83 6.60 -11.18
CA ASP A 42 -15.89 6.19 -12.11
C ASP A 42 -15.52 4.93 -12.89
N VAL A 43 -14.21 4.69 -13.10
CA VAL A 43 -13.68 3.50 -13.78
C VAL A 43 -13.32 2.40 -12.80
N CYS A 44 -12.69 2.78 -11.69
CA CYS A 44 -12.12 1.89 -10.69
C CYS A 44 -12.69 2.19 -9.29
N PRO A 45 -13.99 1.95 -9.05
CA PRO A 45 -14.62 2.28 -7.77
C PRO A 45 -14.43 1.20 -6.70
N TYR A 46 -13.87 0.03 -7.02
CA TYR A 46 -13.82 -1.08 -6.07
C TYR A 46 -12.48 -1.17 -5.34
N PHE A 47 -12.53 -1.65 -4.10
CA PHE A 47 -11.38 -2.00 -3.28
C PHE A 47 -11.64 -3.29 -2.48
N ASP A 48 -10.59 -3.96 -2.00
CA ASP A 48 -10.75 -5.12 -1.10
C ASP A 48 -11.01 -4.65 0.34
N GLY A 49 -12.09 -5.08 0.99
CA GLY A 49 -12.45 -4.64 2.35
C GLY A 49 -11.81 -5.41 3.51
N ASN A 50 -11.05 -6.48 3.24
CA ASN A 50 -10.67 -7.50 4.23
C ASN A 50 -9.20 -7.45 4.67
N TYR A 51 -8.68 -6.24 4.90
CA TYR A 51 -7.30 -6.07 5.37
C TYR A 51 -7.12 -6.54 6.82
N THR A 52 -5.98 -7.15 7.09
CA THR A 52 -5.55 -7.53 8.44
C THR A 52 -4.33 -6.71 8.85
N TRP A 53 -4.26 -6.33 10.12
CA TRP A 53 -3.15 -5.56 10.66
C TRP A 53 -2.18 -6.48 11.38
N ARG A 54 -0.88 -6.37 11.09
CA ARG A 54 0.14 -7.13 11.79
C ARG A 54 1.27 -6.27 12.30
N ASN A 55 1.86 -6.70 13.41
CA ASN A 55 3.11 -6.16 13.91
C ASN A 55 4.28 -6.67 13.06
N ARG A 56 5.17 -5.75 12.71
CA ARG A 56 6.43 -6.05 12.03
C ARG A 56 7.46 -6.46 13.07
N LEU A 57 8.18 -7.53 12.77
CA LEU A 57 9.38 -7.86 13.53
C LEU A 57 10.48 -6.83 13.20
N ASN A 58 10.87 -6.07 14.23
CA ASN A 58 11.98 -5.14 14.19
C ASN A 58 13.05 -5.65 15.19
N PRO A 59 14.05 -6.42 14.75
CA PRO A 59 15.14 -6.83 15.63
C PRO A 59 15.91 -5.58 16.08
N ARG A 60 16.16 -5.44 17.39
CA ARG A 60 16.78 -4.24 18.01
C ARG A 60 18.11 -3.79 17.39
N LEU A 61 18.81 -4.68 16.69
CA LEU A 61 20.09 -4.41 16.03
C LEU A 61 19.95 -3.61 14.70
N TRP A 62 18.73 -3.35 14.24
CA TRP A 62 18.45 -2.55 13.04
C TRP A 62 17.67 -1.30 13.44
N GLN A 63 17.92 -0.17 12.75
CA GLN A 63 17.19 1.08 12.96
C GLN A 63 15.68 0.81 12.94
N GLN A 64 14.96 1.19 14.01
CA GLN A 64 13.57 0.80 14.21
C GLN A 64 12.71 1.36 13.07
N ALA A 65 12.36 0.47 12.15
CA ALA A 65 11.50 0.80 11.02
C ALA A 65 10.09 1.14 11.54
N PHE A 66 9.75 2.43 11.58
CA PHE A 66 8.43 2.95 11.93
C PHE A 66 7.55 3.08 10.67
N PRO A 67 6.22 2.93 10.75
CA PRO A 67 5.39 2.50 11.89
C PRO A 67 5.54 0.99 12.19
N PRO A 68 5.30 0.52 13.42
CA PRO A 68 5.55 -0.88 13.79
C PRO A 68 4.54 -1.86 13.19
N MET A 69 3.48 -1.38 12.54
CA MET A 69 2.42 -2.19 11.96
C MET A 69 2.32 -2.01 10.44
N GLU A 70 1.75 -3.00 9.78
CA GLU A 70 1.44 -2.94 8.35
C GLU A 70 0.12 -3.65 8.03
N PRO A 71 -0.66 -3.13 7.07
CA PRO A 71 -1.83 -3.80 6.54
C PRO A 71 -1.41 -4.90 5.57
N ILE A 72 -2.09 -6.03 5.64
CA ILE A 72 -1.88 -7.22 4.81
C ILE A 72 -3.24 -7.65 4.25
N GLY A 73 -3.29 -7.78 2.93
CA GLY A 73 -4.51 -8.07 2.20
C GLY A 73 -4.47 -7.41 0.83
N GLY A 74 -5.65 -7.14 0.31
CA GLY A 74 -5.80 -6.45 -0.97
C GLY A 74 -5.70 -7.37 -2.18
N PRO A 75 -6.06 -6.82 -3.36
CA PRO A 75 -6.05 -7.58 -4.61
C PRO A 75 -4.64 -8.04 -4.95
N ARG A 76 -3.61 -7.28 -4.57
CA ARG A 76 -2.22 -7.66 -4.82
C ARG A 76 -1.83 -8.94 -4.14
N LEU A 77 -2.13 -9.07 -2.85
CA LEU A 77 -1.81 -10.28 -2.10
C LEU A 77 -2.58 -11.48 -2.66
N ARG A 78 -3.89 -11.31 -2.87
CA ARG A 78 -4.77 -12.40 -3.31
C ARG A 78 -4.44 -12.94 -4.70
N LEU A 79 -4.13 -12.07 -5.66
CA LEU A 79 -3.99 -12.45 -7.07
C LEU A 79 -2.55 -12.63 -7.52
N PHE A 80 -1.64 -11.82 -6.99
CA PHE A 80 -0.25 -11.83 -7.42
C PHE A 80 0.68 -12.46 -6.40
N TYR A 81 0.26 -12.68 -5.14
CA TYR A 81 1.08 -13.32 -4.12
C TYR A 81 0.30 -14.38 -3.30
N PRO A 82 -0.42 -15.31 -3.95
CA PRO A 82 -1.30 -16.26 -3.27
C PRO A 82 -0.54 -17.14 -2.26
N GLU A 83 0.76 -17.37 -2.44
CA GLU A 83 1.59 -18.14 -1.51
C GLU A 83 1.77 -17.46 -0.14
N PHE A 84 1.50 -16.16 -0.05
CA PHE A 84 1.55 -15.37 1.18
C PHE A 84 0.17 -15.17 1.83
N LEU A 85 -0.91 -15.61 1.18
CA LEU A 85 -2.27 -15.51 1.68
C LEU A 85 -2.44 -16.36 2.94
N ASN A 86 -3.04 -15.80 3.99
CA ASN A 86 -3.25 -16.45 5.29
C ASN A 86 -1.97 -17.03 5.94
N LYS A 87 -0.79 -16.50 5.59
CA LYS A 87 0.48 -16.92 6.19
C LYS A 87 0.91 -16.00 7.33
N GLY A 88 1.49 -16.60 8.35
CA GLY A 88 2.05 -15.89 9.50
C GLY A 88 3.35 -15.15 9.18
N VAL A 89 3.82 -14.39 10.17
CA VAL A 89 5.02 -13.54 10.05
C VAL A 89 6.27 -14.32 9.64
N ALA A 90 6.41 -15.58 10.07
CA ALA A 90 7.56 -16.43 9.75
C ALA A 90 7.80 -16.58 8.25
N THR A 91 6.75 -16.78 7.44
CA THR A 91 6.88 -16.92 5.98
C THR A 91 7.44 -15.64 5.34
N TYR A 92 6.94 -14.48 5.78
CA TYR A 92 7.41 -13.19 5.30
C TYR A 92 8.85 -12.91 5.72
N THR A 93 9.22 -13.25 6.96
CA THR A 93 10.59 -13.12 7.46
C THR A 93 11.54 -14.02 6.68
N MET A 94 11.16 -15.27 6.44
CA MET A 94 11.96 -16.22 5.65
C MET A 94 12.20 -15.71 4.23
N ALA A 95 11.17 -15.17 3.58
CA ALA A 95 11.30 -14.57 2.25
C ALA A 95 12.26 -13.37 2.25
N LYS A 96 12.23 -12.53 3.29
CA LYS A 96 13.18 -11.41 3.47
C LYS A 96 14.62 -11.91 3.68
N ILE A 97 14.82 -12.96 4.47
CA ILE A 97 16.15 -13.57 4.70
C ILE A 97 16.69 -14.16 3.39
N LYS A 98 15.88 -14.95 2.67
CA LYS A 98 16.22 -15.49 1.36
C LYS A 98 16.65 -14.38 0.39
N ARG A 99 15.89 -13.28 0.33
CA ARG A 99 16.23 -12.11 -0.48
C ARG A 99 17.58 -11.49 -0.08
N ALA A 100 17.81 -11.28 1.22
CA ALA A 100 19.06 -10.70 1.71
C ALA A 100 20.28 -11.58 1.38
N LEU A 101 20.13 -12.91 1.49
CA LEU A 101 21.17 -13.86 1.10
C LEU A 101 21.46 -13.80 -0.41
N ARG A 102 20.42 -13.77 -1.25
CA ARG A 102 20.54 -13.58 -2.70
C ARG A 102 21.27 -12.28 -3.04
N ASP A 103 20.90 -11.18 -2.39
CA ASP A 103 21.52 -9.87 -2.63
C ASP A 103 22.98 -9.84 -2.19
N LYS A 104 23.32 -10.51 -1.08
CA LYS A 104 24.71 -10.68 -0.62
C LYS A 104 25.53 -11.54 -1.59
N ALA A 105 24.99 -12.67 -2.04
CA ALA A 105 25.63 -13.54 -3.03
C ALA A 105 25.90 -12.79 -4.34
N LYS A 106 24.91 -12.00 -4.81
CA LYS A 106 25.06 -11.15 -6.00
C LYS A 106 26.18 -10.13 -5.87
N LYS A 107 26.33 -9.52 -4.68
CA LYS A 107 27.46 -8.61 -4.39
C LYS A 107 28.82 -9.32 -4.41
N LEU A 108 28.86 -10.62 -4.11
CA LEU A 108 30.05 -11.47 -4.17
C LEU A 108 30.27 -12.10 -5.56
N GLY A 109 29.52 -11.69 -6.59
CA GLY A 109 29.65 -12.22 -7.96
C GLY A 109 28.92 -13.54 -8.22
N ALA A 110 28.20 -14.09 -7.24
CA ALA A 110 27.42 -15.31 -7.39
C ALA A 110 25.95 -14.99 -7.75
N HIS A 111 25.44 -15.62 -8.81
CA HIS A 111 24.05 -15.49 -9.22
C HIS A 111 23.22 -16.66 -8.68
N LEU A 112 22.46 -16.41 -7.61
CA LEU A 112 21.46 -17.36 -7.12
C LEU A 112 20.14 -17.15 -7.86
N ASN A 113 19.69 -18.17 -8.60
CA ASN A 113 18.35 -18.21 -9.22
C ASN A 113 17.30 -18.51 -8.14
N MET A 114 17.00 -17.51 -7.32
CA MET A 114 16.03 -17.62 -6.24
C MET A 114 14.96 -16.53 -6.40
N GLU A 115 13.73 -16.95 -6.72
CA GLU A 115 12.59 -16.04 -6.75
C GLU A 115 12.26 -15.61 -5.31
N CYS A 116 12.37 -14.31 -5.04
CA CYS A 116 12.25 -13.74 -3.70
C CYS A 116 11.27 -12.55 -3.68
N ALA A 117 10.27 -12.57 -4.56
CA ALA A 117 9.26 -11.53 -4.61
C ALA A 117 8.45 -11.58 -3.30
N VAL A 118 8.54 -10.52 -2.51
CA VAL A 118 7.69 -10.32 -1.33
C VAL A 118 6.57 -9.35 -1.68
N PRO A 119 5.38 -9.49 -1.09
CA PRO A 119 4.31 -8.52 -1.27
C PRO A 119 4.78 -7.09 -0.94
N PRO A 120 4.33 -6.07 -1.69
CA PRO A 120 4.69 -4.68 -1.45
C PRO A 120 4.11 -4.16 -0.13
N LEU A 121 4.72 -3.10 0.42
CA LEU A 121 4.18 -2.41 1.58
C LEU A 121 2.98 -1.55 1.18
N LEU A 122 1.82 -1.78 1.80
CA LEU A 122 0.56 -1.13 1.47
C LEU A 122 0.24 0.05 2.40
N PHE A 123 1.24 0.80 2.84
CA PHE A 123 1.02 1.96 3.70
C PHE A 123 2.05 3.06 3.46
N LYS A 124 1.76 4.27 3.94
CA LYS A 124 2.59 5.48 3.90
C LYS A 124 2.47 6.22 5.24
N VAL A 125 3.39 7.16 5.45
CA VAL A 125 3.32 8.14 6.54
C VAL A 125 3.43 9.56 5.96
N PRO A 126 2.34 10.13 5.40
CA PRO A 126 2.33 11.49 4.90
C PRO A 126 2.20 12.53 6.03
N LEU A 127 2.24 13.80 5.64
CA LEU A 127 2.06 14.97 6.52
C LEU A 127 3.03 14.95 7.71
N ILE A 128 4.28 14.53 7.47
CA ILE A 128 5.31 14.55 8.50
C ILE A 128 5.65 15.99 8.85
N LYS A 129 5.57 16.32 10.14
CA LYS A 129 5.87 17.67 10.64
C LYS A 129 7.36 17.97 10.43
N ALA A 130 7.65 19.10 9.79
CA ALA A 130 9.01 19.52 9.45
C ALA A 130 9.75 20.10 10.68
N THR A 131 10.11 19.24 11.63
CA THR A 131 10.86 19.62 12.85
C THR A 131 12.38 19.44 12.72
N GLY A 132 12.84 18.79 11.64
CA GLY A 132 14.23 18.36 11.47
C GLY A 132 14.63 17.13 12.30
N GLN A 133 13.73 16.62 13.15
CA GLN A 133 13.99 15.47 14.03
C GLN A 133 13.69 14.13 13.36
N HIS A 134 12.87 14.14 12.29
CA HIS A 134 12.39 12.94 11.61
C HIS A 134 13.12 12.70 10.29
N LEU A 135 13.68 11.50 10.12
CA LEU A 135 14.42 11.12 8.92
C LEU A 135 13.61 10.10 8.10
N PRO A 136 13.30 10.38 6.82
CA PRO A 136 12.72 9.38 5.93
C PRO A 136 13.76 8.28 5.66
N ILE A 137 13.44 7.05 6.05
CA ILE A 137 14.30 5.87 5.82
C ILE A 137 14.10 5.35 4.39
N ASN A 138 12.86 5.34 3.93
CA ASN A 138 12.47 5.00 2.56
C ASN A 138 11.04 5.55 2.31
N PRO A 139 10.48 5.41 1.09
CA PRO A 139 9.16 5.97 0.77
C PRO A 139 7.97 5.47 1.62
N HIS A 140 8.17 4.49 2.50
CA HIS A 140 7.15 3.96 3.41
C HIS A 140 7.52 4.14 4.89
N LYS A 141 8.78 4.43 5.24
CA LYS A 141 9.25 4.36 6.62
C LYS A 141 10.03 5.60 7.01
N THR A 142 9.92 5.94 8.29
CA THR A 142 10.61 7.07 8.91
C THR A 142 11.19 6.61 10.25
N THR A 143 11.97 7.47 10.91
CA THR A 143 12.21 7.37 12.35
C THR A 143 10.89 7.45 13.14
N PRO A 144 10.83 6.90 14.36
CA PRO A 144 9.63 6.99 15.20
C PRO A 144 9.14 8.43 15.36
N LEU A 145 7.83 8.63 15.20
CA LEU A 145 7.15 9.91 15.38
C LEU A 145 5.78 9.69 16.03
N ARG A 146 5.19 10.75 16.59
CA ARG A 146 3.84 10.67 17.14
C ARG A 146 2.79 10.68 16.03
N LEU A 147 2.19 9.51 15.77
CA LEU A 147 1.10 9.41 14.81
C LEU A 147 -0.16 10.10 15.32
N ALA A 148 -0.97 10.59 14.37
CA ALA A 148 -2.34 11.01 14.62
C ALA A 148 -3.17 9.87 15.22
N ASP A 149 -4.21 10.25 15.94
CA ASP A 149 -5.23 9.34 16.50
C ASP A 149 -6.28 8.90 15.46
N VAL A 150 -6.11 9.33 14.21
CA VAL A 150 -6.89 8.93 13.04
C VAL A 150 -5.98 8.30 11.99
N THR A 151 -6.55 7.43 11.15
CA THR A 151 -5.86 6.89 9.96
C THR A 151 -6.56 7.36 8.69
N THR A 152 -5.80 7.37 7.60
CA THR A 152 -6.30 7.84 6.29
C THR A 152 -6.02 6.80 5.20
N ALA A 153 -6.55 7.02 4.01
CA ALA A 153 -6.25 6.22 2.83
C ALA A 153 -5.74 7.09 1.67
N LEU A 154 -4.77 6.57 0.92
CA LEU A 154 -4.43 7.05 -0.41
C LEU A 154 -5.05 6.08 -1.41
N LEU A 155 -6.05 6.55 -2.16
CA LEU A 155 -6.66 5.79 -3.25
C LEU A 155 -5.63 5.63 -4.36
N HIS A 156 -5.30 4.38 -4.68
CA HIS A 156 -4.20 4.03 -5.58
C HIS A 156 -4.73 3.33 -6.83
N PHE A 157 -4.72 4.06 -7.94
CA PHE A 157 -5.27 3.64 -9.22
C PHE A 157 -4.16 3.16 -10.15
N LYS A 158 -3.94 1.85 -10.19
CA LYS A 158 -2.86 1.23 -10.97
C LYS A 158 -3.35 0.37 -12.13
N PHE A 159 -4.53 -0.22 -11.99
CA PHE A 159 -5.02 -1.28 -12.87
C PHE A 159 -6.01 -0.73 -13.90
N PHE A 160 -5.48 -0.05 -14.91
CA PHE A 160 -6.21 0.40 -16.10
C PHE A 160 -5.81 -0.44 -17.33
N SER A 161 -6.48 -0.24 -18.46
CA SER A 161 -6.24 -0.97 -19.71
C SER A 161 -4.78 -0.91 -20.19
N PHE A 162 -4.10 0.21 -19.99
CA PHE A 162 -2.68 0.41 -20.35
C PHE A 162 -1.69 -0.22 -19.35
N PHE A 163 -2.16 -0.86 -18.27
CA PHE A 163 -1.30 -1.38 -17.21
C PHE A 163 -0.29 -2.43 -17.71
N HIS A 164 -0.69 -3.28 -18.66
CA HIS A 164 0.20 -4.29 -19.23
C HIS A 164 1.43 -3.66 -19.90
N GLU A 165 1.21 -2.64 -20.74
CA GLU A 165 2.28 -1.93 -21.45
C GLU A 165 3.20 -1.20 -20.47
N TYR A 166 2.62 -0.49 -19.50
CA TYR A 166 3.37 0.16 -18.43
C TYR A 166 4.24 -0.84 -17.66
N ALA A 167 3.68 -2.00 -17.28
CA ALA A 167 4.42 -3.05 -16.60
C ALA A 167 5.57 -3.61 -17.45
N ALA A 168 5.34 -3.84 -18.75
CA ALA A 168 6.36 -4.31 -19.68
C ALA A 168 7.52 -3.31 -19.79
N GLU A 169 7.21 -2.01 -19.91
CA GLU A 169 8.21 -0.95 -19.95
C GLU A 169 9.00 -0.84 -18.64
N SER A 170 8.32 -0.89 -17.49
CA SER A 170 8.95 -0.89 -16.16
C SER A 170 9.95 -2.04 -16.02
N VAL A 171 9.61 -3.24 -16.52
CA VAL A 171 10.48 -4.43 -16.51
C VAL A 171 11.66 -4.25 -17.45
N ALA A 172 11.45 -3.80 -18.67
CA ALA A 172 12.51 -3.56 -19.66
C ALA A 172 13.55 -2.57 -19.14
N ARG A 173 13.10 -1.49 -18.49
CA ARG A 173 13.97 -0.46 -17.90
C ARG A 173 14.54 -0.84 -16.53
N LYS A 174 14.15 -1.98 -15.96
CA LYS A 174 14.50 -2.41 -14.59
C LYS A 174 14.17 -1.34 -13.53
N GLN A 175 13.13 -0.55 -13.78
CA GLN A 175 12.69 0.51 -12.88
C GLN A 175 11.93 -0.08 -11.68
N HIS A 176 11.89 0.67 -10.58
CA HIS A 176 11.32 0.24 -9.28
C HIS A 176 12.17 -0.78 -8.50
N PHE A 177 11.66 -1.12 -7.32
CA PHE A 177 12.33 -1.98 -6.35
C PHE A 177 12.71 -3.34 -6.95
N ASP A 178 13.92 -3.81 -6.62
CA ASP A 178 14.44 -5.13 -6.99
C ASP A 178 14.37 -5.44 -8.50
N GLY A 179 14.69 -4.44 -9.33
CA GLY A 179 14.73 -4.59 -10.79
C GLY A 179 13.38 -4.99 -11.37
N ALA A 180 12.33 -4.29 -10.94
CA ALA A 180 10.94 -4.50 -11.34
C ALA A 180 10.37 -5.89 -11.00
N SER A 181 10.81 -6.54 -9.93
CA SER A 181 10.38 -7.92 -9.61
C SER A 181 8.87 -8.07 -9.42
N GLU A 182 8.22 -7.07 -8.81
CA GLU A 182 6.77 -6.98 -8.68
C GLU A 182 6.07 -6.90 -10.07
N TYR A 183 6.60 -6.10 -10.99
CA TYR A 183 6.03 -5.98 -12.34
C TYR A 183 6.24 -7.23 -13.20
N LYS A 184 7.37 -7.93 -13.06
CA LYS A 184 7.57 -9.24 -13.72
C LYS A 184 6.48 -10.23 -13.30
N ARG A 185 6.13 -10.22 -12.02
CA ARG A 185 5.07 -11.07 -11.47
C ARG A 185 3.68 -10.68 -12.00
N TYR A 186 3.38 -9.39 -12.12
CA TYR A 186 2.16 -8.92 -12.78
C TYR A 186 2.06 -9.42 -14.22
N LEU A 187 3.12 -9.25 -15.01
CA LEU A 187 3.15 -9.71 -16.40
C LEU A 187 2.96 -11.23 -16.51
N ASN A 188 3.57 -12.01 -15.62
CA ASN A 188 3.40 -13.46 -15.61
C ASN A 188 1.94 -13.86 -15.38
N VAL A 189 1.26 -13.22 -14.42
CA VAL A 189 -0.16 -13.50 -14.15
C VAL A 189 -1.04 -13.04 -15.31
N LEU A 190 -0.81 -11.84 -15.86
CA LEU A 190 -1.55 -11.32 -17.02
C LEU A 190 -1.34 -12.17 -18.28
N LYS A 191 -0.15 -12.74 -18.47
CA LYS A 191 0.14 -13.66 -19.58
C LYS A 191 -0.66 -14.96 -19.47
N ILE A 192 -0.82 -15.49 -18.25
CA ILE A 192 -1.59 -16.71 -18.00
C ILE A 192 -3.10 -16.44 -18.08
N ASN A 193 -3.55 -15.29 -17.58
CA ASN A 193 -4.95 -14.88 -17.59
C ASN A 193 -5.10 -13.44 -18.08
N PRO A 194 -5.18 -13.23 -19.41
CA PRO A 194 -5.29 -11.88 -20.01
C PRO A 194 -6.60 -11.16 -19.64
N THR A 195 -7.65 -11.91 -19.35
CA THR A 195 -8.99 -11.41 -18.98
C THR A 195 -9.18 -11.32 -17.47
N ILE A 196 -8.10 -11.27 -16.68
CA ILE A 196 -8.20 -11.21 -15.22
C ILE A 196 -8.93 -9.94 -14.77
N SER A 197 -9.96 -10.15 -13.94
CA SER A 197 -10.58 -9.09 -13.14
C SER A 197 -10.05 -9.16 -11.71
N LEU A 198 -9.83 -8.00 -11.10
CA LEU A 198 -9.47 -7.91 -9.69
C LEU A 198 -10.70 -8.06 -8.78
N TYR A 199 -11.89 -7.91 -9.34
CA TYR A 199 -13.15 -8.00 -8.61
C TYR A 199 -13.45 -9.44 -8.15
N GLY A 200 -13.98 -9.57 -6.93
CA GLY A 200 -14.34 -10.84 -6.35
C GLY A 200 -15.06 -10.69 -5.01
N ALA A 201 -15.10 -11.76 -4.22
CA ALA A 201 -15.87 -11.80 -2.97
C ALA A 201 -15.41 -10.78 -1.91
N ALA A 202 -14.16 -10.30 -1.98
CA ALA A 202 -13.63 -9.30 -1.05
C ALA A 202 -13.91 -7.85 -1.48
N SER A 203 -14.48 -7.64 -2.67
CA SER A 203 -14.63 -6.33 -3.29
C SER A 203 -15.80 -5.54 -2.71
N THR A 204 -15.51 -4.30 -2.32
CA THR A 204 -16.45 -3.31 -1.82
C THR A 204 -16.47 -2.11 -2.77
N LEU A 205 -17.65 -1.56 -3.04
CA LEU A 205 -17.82 -0.32 -3.80
C LEU A 205 -17.42 0.86 -2.91
N TYR A 206 -16.56 1.76 -3.40
CA TYR A 206 -16.26 3.04 -2.77
C TYR A 206 -17.25 4.09 -3.26
N GLU A 207 -18.01 4.67 -2.33
CA GLU A 207 -18.95 5.75 -2.61
C GLU A 207 -18.42 7.07 -2.03
N GLU A 208 -17.92 7.01 -0.80
CA GLU A 208 -17.48 8.18 -0.04
C GLU A 208 -16.43 7.79 1.03
N PRO A 209 -15.70 8.76 1.63
CA PRO A 209 -14.72 8.47 2.68
C PRO A 209 -15.28 7.64 3.85
N GLU A 210 -16.55 7.83 4.22
CA GLU A 210 -17.28 7.12 5.28
C GLU A 210 -17.38 5.61 4.98
N THR A 211 -17.42 5.22 3.69
CA THR A 211 -17.34 3.82 3.27
C THR A 211 -16.08 3.15 3.83
N LEU A 212 -14.94 3.85 3.82
CA LEU A 212 -13.68 3.28 4.31
C LEU A 212 -13.64 3.16 5.83
N VAL A 213 -14.34 4.04 6.56
CA VAL A 213 -14.49 3.93 8.03
C VAL A 213 -15.39 2.73 8.36
N LYS A 214 -16.54 2.59 7.68
CA LYS A 214 -17.47 1.47 7.84
C LYS A 214 -16.80 0.11 7.62
N HIS A 215 -15.85 0.04 6.68
CA HIS A 215 -15.10 -1.18 6.36
C HIS A 215 -13.78 -1.32 7.15
N ASN A 216 -13.55 -0.52 8.20
CA ASN A 216 -12.35 -0.56 9.04
C ASN A 216 -11.02 -0.37 8.29
N ILE A 217 -11.07 0.29 7.13
CA ILE A 217 -9.90 0.69 6.34
C ILE A 217 -9.29 1.96 6.93
N MET A 218 -10.14 2.93 7.28
CA MET A 218 -9.78 4.13 8.04
C MET A 218 -10.35 4.05 9.45
N GLN A 219 -9.71 4.77 10.38
CA GLN A 219 -10.14 4.91 11.76
C GLN A 219 -10.25 6.39 12.10
N THR A 220 -11.32 6.72 12.82
CA THR A 220 -11.56 8.05 13.37
C THR A 220 -11.39 8.05 14.89
N SER A 221 -11.44 9.24 15.49
CA SER A 221 -11.39 9.43 16.94
C SER A 221 -12.49 10.39 17.39
N ASN A 222 -12.92 10.27 18.65
CA ASN A 222 -13.90 11.19 19.24
C ASN A 222 -13.43 12.66 19.18
N ALA A 223 -12.12 12.88 19.31
CA ALA A 223 -11.51 14.21 19.22
C ALA A 223 -11.67 14.79 17.80
N TYR A 224 -11.40 13.97 16.78
CA TYR A 224 -11.57 14.37 15.38
C TYR A 224 -13.04 14.65 15.03
N GLU A 225 -13.95 13.76 15.41
CA GLU A 225 -15.38 13.94 15.12
C GLU A 225 -15.95 15.21 15.80
N THR A 226 -15.51 15.49 17.02
CA THR A 226 -15.86 16.73 17.72
C THR A 226 -15.30 17.96 17.00
N TYR A 227 -14.04 17.90 16.56
CA TYR A 227 -13.41 18.98 15.80
C TYR A 227 -14.14 19.24 14.47
N ALA A 228 -14.44 18.19 13.72
CA ALA A 228 -15.11 18.25 12.43
C ALA A 228 -16.54 18.82 12.58
N THR A 229 -17.29 18.39 13.59
CA THR A 229 -18.65 18.88 13.86
C THR A 229 -18.66 20.37 14.18
N ARG A 230 -17.76 20.83 15.06
CA ARG A 230 -17.65 22.26 15.42
C ARG A 230 -17.32 23.14 14.22
N ARG A 231 -16.51 22.64 13.29
CA ARG A 231 -16.14 23.37 12.07
C ARG A 231 -17.22 23.38 11.00
N LYS A 232 -18.07 22.35 10.91
CA LYS A 232 -19.24 22.38 10.02
C LYS A 232 -20.30 23.39 10.47
N ALA A 233 -20.34 23.70 11.76
CA ALA A 233 -21.29 24.64 12.35
C ALA A 233 -20.82 26.10 12.38
N ALA A 234 -19.56 26.37 11.99
CA ALA A 234 -18.93 27.69 11.99
C ALA A 234 -18.73 28.19 10.55
#